data_AF-A0A1H8JJ29-F1
#
_entry.id   AF-A0A1H8JJ29-F1
#
_cell.length_a   1.000
_cell.length_b   1.000
_cell.length_c   1.000
_cell.angle_alpha   90.00
_cell.angle_beta   90.00
_cell.angle_gamma   90.00
#
_symmetry.space_group_name_H-M   'P 1'
#
loop_
_entity.id
_entity.type
_entity.pdbx_description
1 polymer ?
#
loop_
_entity_poly.entity_id
_entity_poly.type
_entity_poly.pdbx_seq_one_letter_code
_entity_poly.pdbx_strand_id
1 'polypeptide(L)'
;MDRRAVVIATLWSDRYAAYTQLPESGRPDSHAEARELLGLAEVVHLDADLSQDEEERARTAAQGDARIKLALECSDYGLFQVIAAAPQLIDRWRGADAYAAAILMAAVDAVRLGVRSPLSADLLREAALGYCDARQRGTAPGNWFEASLAYLTQELHGAAAVLTPVAPPGTMGRPAGYELADYLQQHLGTRHRTAKVPAATWRALVSHLSDHNDRERAAQAAFNRLLYDYARDLLLQATNIGDCVHGPSTRRPTGRARVDGAGSRRSACPRRHWPLIRV
;
A
#
# COMPACT_ATOMS: atom_id res chain seq x y z
N MET A 1 35.22 -35.10 24.42
CA MET A 1 33.87 -35.06 23.81
C MET A 1 33.90 -33.98 22.75
N ASP A 2 33.91 -34.37 21.49
CA ASP A 2 33.98 -33.44 20.36
C ASP A 2 32.59 -32.83 20.13
N ARG A 3 32.43 -31.55 20.44
CA ARG A 3 31.16 -30.83 20.24
C ARG A 3 31.16 -30.25 18.84
N ARG A 4 30.45 -30.90 17.92
CA ARG A 4 30.15 -30.33 16.60
C ARG A 4 29.16 -29.18 16.78
N ALA A 5 29.57 -27.97 16.41
CA ALA A 5 28.72 -26.80 16.39
C ALA A 5 28.49 -26.36 14.95
N VAL A 6 27.23 -26.09 14.60
CA VAL A 6 26.87 -25.44 13.33
C VAL A 6 26.50 -24.00 13.66
N VAL A 7 27.14 -23.06 12.99
CA VAL A 7 26.85 -21.62 13.12
C VAL A 7 26.13 -21.18 11.87
N ILE A 8 24.96 -20.57 12.03
CA ILE A 8 24.19 -19.96 10.95
C ILE A 8 24.23 -18.46 11.17
N ALA A 9 24.62 -17.71 10.14
CA ALA A 9 24.69 -16.25 10.17
C ALA A 9 24.14 -15.68 8.87
N THR A 10 23.61 -14.46 8.93
CA THR A 10 23.22 -13.68 7.76
C THR A 10 24.18 -12.52 7.57
N LEU A 11 24.56 -12.25 6.32
CA LEU A 11 25.49 -11.17 5.98
C LEU A 11 25.06 -10.51 4.67
N TRP A 12 25.09 -9.18 4.62
CA TRP A 12 24.81 -8.42 3.40
C TRP A 12 25.87 -8.69 2.32
N SER A 13 25.46 -8.73 1.04
CA SER A 13 26.35 -9.01 -0.10
C SER A 13 27.61 -8.13 -0.11
N ASP A 14 27.45 -6.85 0.16
CA ASP A 14 28.54 -5.88 0.10
C ASP A 14 29.54 -6.07 1.24
N ARG A 15 29.04 -6.50 2.41
CA ARG A 15 29.88 -6.85 3.57
C ARG A 15 30.60 -8.17 3.35
N TYR A 16 29.92 -9.15 2.76
CA TYR A 16 30.54 -10.40 2.35
C TYR A 16 31.68 -10.14 1.34
N ALA A 17 31.43 -9.33 0.33
CA ALA A 17 32.45 -8.92 -0.65
C ALA A 17 33.63 -8.20 0.03
N ALA A 18 33.36 -7.24 0.93
CA ALA A 18 34.41 -6.51 1.64
C ALA A 18 35.30 -7.42 2.51
N TYR A 19 34.71 -8.41 3.19
CA TYR A 19 35.47 -9.34 4.04
C TYR A 19 36.18 -10.44 3.25
N THR A 20 35.76 -10.72 2.03
CA THR A 20 36.38 -11.76 1.17
C THR A 20 37.34 -11.18 0.12
N GLN A 21 37.33 -9.87 -0.11
CA GLN A 21 38.24 -9.17 -1.03
C GLN A 21 39.70 -9.24 -0.57
N LEU A 22 40.60 -9.76 -1.41
CA LEU A 22 42.04 -9.80 -1.08
C LEU A 22 42.57 -8.38 -0.82
N PRO A 23 43.49 -8.21 0.15
CA PRO A 23 44.14 -6.94 0.37
C PRO A 23 44.96 -6.55 -0.87
N GLU A 24 44.99 -5.25 -1.18
CA GLU A 24 45.89 -4.73 -2.21
C GLU A 24 47.36 -4.97 -1.81
N SER A 25 48.20 -5.31 -2.79
CA SER A 25 49.62 -5.58 -2.57
C SER A 25 50.30 -4.46 -1.77
N GLY A 26 50.83 -4.82 -0.60
CA GLY A 26 51.53 -3.88 0.30
C GLY A 26 50.66 -3.25 1.40
N ARG A 27 49.36 -3.56 1.48
CA ARG A 27 48.50 -3.17 2.62
C ARG A 27 48.29 -4.32 3.61
N PRO A 28 48.17 -4.03 4.92
CA PRO A 28 47.84 -5.03 5.93
C PRO A 28 46.41 -5.57 5.73
N ASP A 29 46.24 -6.89 5.86
CA ASP A 29 44.93 -7.55 5.73
C ASP A 29 44.11 -7.40 7.01
N SER A 30 43.26 -6.37 7.08
CA SER A 30 42.36 -6.13 8.22
C SER A 30 41.24 -7.17 8.34
N HIS A 31 41.06 -8.06 7.36
CA HIS A 31 39.96 -9.02 7.30
C HIS A 31 40.42 -10.47 7.19
N ALA A 32 41.70 -10.78 7.48
CA ALA A 32 42.27 -12.11 7.35
C ALA A 32 41.47 -13.21 8.09
N GLU A 33 41.17 -13.00 9.38
CA GLU A 33 40.41 -13.96 10.19
C GLU A 33 38.96 -14.14 9.71
N ALA A 34 38.31 -13.03 9.32
CA ALA A 34 36.95 -13.06 8.79
C ALA A 34 36.90 -13.79 7.43
N ARG A 35 37.90 -13.58 6.58
CA ARG A 35 38.07 -14.25 5.29
C ARG A 35 38.28 -15.75 5.45
N GLU A 36 39.14 -16.17 6.39
CA GLU A 36 39.38 -17.57 6.69
C GLU A 36 38.10 -18.26 7.20
N LEU A 37 37.40 -17.61 8.14
CA LEU A 37 36.14 -18.12 8.68
C LEU A 37 35.05 -18.24 7.60
N LEU A 38 34.88 -17.21 6.77
CA LEU A 38 33.90 -17.23 5.67
C LEU A 38 34.29 -18.22 4.57
N GLY A 39 35.59 -18.51 4.40
CA GLY A 39 36.07 -19.56 3.49
C GLY A 39 35.68 -20.99 3.91
N LEU A 40 35.31 -21.19 5.18
CA LEU A 40 34.77 -22.46 5.69
C LEU A 40 33.24 -22.55 5.55
N ALA A 41 32.57 -21.44 5.21
CA ALA A 41 31.11 -21.39 5.16
C ALA A 41 30.58 -21.93 3.84
N GLU A 42 29.47 -22.68 3.91
CA GLU A 42 28.61 -22.88 2.74
C GLU A 42 27.76 -21.61 2.56
N VAL A 43 28.00 -20.90 1.46
CA VAL A 43 27.31 -19.62 1.20
C VAL A 43 26.10 -19.87 0.32
N VAL A 44 24.93 -19.62 0.89
CA VAL A 44 23.66 -19.64 0.17
C VAL A 44 23.31 -18.21 -0.20
N HIS A 45 23.26 -17.91 -1.49
CA HIS A 45 22.75 -16.64 -1.98
C HIS A 45 21.23 -16.68 -2.03
N LEU A 46 20.61 -15.66 -1.43
CA LEU A 46 19.17 -15.47 -1.48
C LEU A 46 18.86 -14.46 -2.58
N ASP A 47 18.07 -14.88 -3.55
CA ASP A 47 17.54 -13.98 -4.57
C ASP A 47 16.49 -13.04 -3.97
N ALA A 48 16.29 -11.88 -4.61
CA ALA A 48 15.28 -10.92 -4.19
C ALA A 48 13.85 -11.46 -4.41
N ASP A 49 13.69 -12.28 -5.45
CA ASP A 49 12.43 -12.91 -5.82
C ASP A 49 12.38 -14.35 -5.31
N LEU A 50 11.19 -14.80 -4.94
CA LEU A 50 10.96 -16.19 -4.54
C LEU A 50 10.92 -17.06 -5.79
N SER A 51 11.56 -18.23 -5.72
CA SER A 51 11.28 -19.31 -6.67
C SER A 51 9.83 -19.83 -6.51
N GLN A 52 9.32 -20.51 -7.54
CA GLN A 52 7.97 -21.07 -7.50
C GLN A 52 7.74 -22.02 -6.30
N ASP A 53 8.75 -22.84 -5.97
CA ASP A 53 8.69 -23.74 -4.83
C ASP A 53 8.71 -22.99 -3.49
N GLU A 54 9.42 -21.86 -3.43
CA GLU A 54 9.43 -20.98 -2.26
C GLU A 54 8.11 -20.25 -2.07
N GLU A 55 7.48 -19.80 -3.15
CA GLU A 55 6.13 -19.22 -3.09
C GLU A 55 5.12 -20.22 -2.55
N GLU A 56 5.17 -21.48 -2.99
CA GLU A 56 4.24 -22.51 -2.52
C GLU A 56 4.46 -22.85 -1.03
N ARG A 57 5.73 -22.89 -0.59
CA ARG A 57 6.06 -22.98 0.83
C ARG A 57 5.58 -21.75 1.62
N ALA A 58 5.75 -20.55 1.08
CA ALA A 58 5.26 -19.32 1.70
C ALA A 58 3.73 -19.32 1.83
N ARG A 59 3.00 -19.77 0.79
CA ARG A 59 1.52 -19.93 0.83
C ARG A 59 1.09 -20.96 1.88
N THR A 60 1.86 -22.02 2.06
CA THR A 60 1.61 -23.00 3.13
C THR A 60 1.84 -22.38 4.50
N ALA A 61 2.96 -21.69 4.69
CA ALA A 61 3.29 -20.99 5.95
C ALA A 61 2.28 -19.87 6.29
N ALA A 62 1.71 -19.21 5.28
CA ALA A 62 0.68 -18.19 5.42
C ALA A 62 -0.60 -18.70 6.11
N GLN A 63 -0.84 -20.01 6.16
CA GLN A 63 -1.96 -20.57 6.95
C GLN A 63 -1.76 -20.39 8.46
N GLY A 64 -0.50 -20.34 8.92
CA GLY A 64 -0.13 -20.19 10.33
C GLY A 64 0.45 -18.82 10.70
N ASP A 65 1.02 -18.08 9.74
CA ASP A 65 1.61 -16.75 9.97
C ASP A 65 0.90 -15.66 9.16
N ALA A 66 0.15 -14.81 9.87
CA ALA A 66 -0.57 -13.68 9.29
C ALA A 66 0.34 -12.66 8.60
N ARG A 67 1.62 -12.56 8.98
CA ARG A 67 2.59 -11.64 8.36
C ARG A 67 3.03 -12.16 6.99
N ILE A 68 3.28 -13.46 6.87
CA ILE A 68 3.62 -14.09 5.58
C ILE A 68 2.41 -14.02 4.66
N LYS A 69 1.21 -14.32 5.18
CA LYS A 69 -0.03 -14.17 4.42
C LYS A 69 -0.20 -12.77 3.84
N LEU A 70 -0.02 -11.76 4.69
CA LEU A 70 -0.13 -10.35 4.33
C LEU A 70 0.93 -9.95 3.30
N ALA A 71 2.18 -10.34 3.51
CA ALA A 71 3.25 -10.02 2.58
C ALA A 71 3.08 -10.67 1.19
N LEU A 72 2.36 -11.80 1.09
CA LEU A 72 1.97 -12.40 -0.20
C LEU A 72 0.79 -11.68 -0.88
N GLU A 73 -0.02 -10.94 -0.12
CA GLU A 73 -1.18 -10.21 -0.63
C GLU A 73 -0.84 -8.78 -1.08
N CYS A 74 0.32 -8.23 -0.68
CA CYS A 74 0.82 -6.92 -1.10
C CYS A 74 1.48 -7.00 -2.48
N SER A 75 1.09 -6.14 -3.43
CA SER A 75 1.66 -6.14 -4.79
C SER A 75 2.85 -5.20 -4.98
N ASP A 76 3.00 -4.22 -4.10
CA ASP A 76 3.84 -3.04 -4.37
C ASP A 76 5.27 -3.19 -3.82
N TYR A 77 5.49 -4.19 -2.95
CA TYR A 77 6.77 -4.50 -2.33
C TYR A 77 6.99 -6.01 -2.31
N GLY A 78 8.25 -6.46 -2.45
CA GLY A 78 8.57 -7.89 -2.37
C GLY A 78 8.26 -8.46 -0.98
N LEU A 79 7.93 -9.76 -0.90
CA LEU A 79 7.57 -10.46 0.36
C LEU A 79 8.50 -10.08 1.52
N PHE A 80 9.82 -10.12 1.27
CA PHE A 80 10.84 -9.83 2.25
C PHE A 80 10.84 -8.38 2.72
N GLN A 81 10.57 -7.42 1.83
CA GLN A 81 10.50 -6.00 2.18
C GLN A 81 9.29 -5.72 3.07
N VAL A 82 8.13 -6.30 2.75
CA VAL A 82 6.93 -6.17 3.58
C VAL A 82 7.18 -6.77 4.97
N ILE A 83 7.74 -7.98 5.04
CA ILE A 83 8.02 -8.65 6.33
C ILE A 83 9.09 -7.90 7.13
N ALA A 84 10.14 -7.37 6.48
CA ALA A 84 11.21 -6.65 7.15
C ALA A 84 10.77 -5.26 7.65
N ALA A 85 9.92 -4.56 6.89
CA ALA A 85 9.42 -3.24 7.26
C ALA A 85 8.26 -3.31 8.29
N ALA A 86 7.51 -4.40 8.31
CA ALA A 86 6.32 -4.58 9.14
C ALA A 86 6.49 -4.27 10.64
N PRO A 87 7.49 -4.82 11.36
CA PRO A 87 7.69 -4.51 12.78
C PRO A 87 7.94 -3.01 13.02
N GLN A 88 8.66 -2.37 12.10
CA GLN A 88 9.05 -0.98 12.25
C GLN A 88 7.91 -0.02 11.92
N LEU A 89 7.07 -0.36 10.95
CA LEU A 89 5.82 0.36 10.69
C LEU A 89 4.89 0.28 11.92
N ILE A 90 4.84 -0.87 12.59
CA ILE A 90 4.10 -1.03 13.85
C ILE A 90 4.72 -0.19 14.96
N ASP A 91 6.05 -0.22 15.13
CA ASP A 91 6.71 0.54 16.20
C ASP A 91 6.61 2.05 15.95
N ARG A 92 6.72 2.48 14.69
CA ARG A 92 6.48 3.85 14.25
C ARG A 92 5.06 4.32 14.57
N TRP A 93 4.06 3.46 14.34
CA TRP A 93 2.68 3.73 14.73
C TRP A 93 2.53 3.80 16.26
N ARG A 94 3.10 2.86 17.00
CA ARG A 94 3.02 2.83 18.47
C ARG A 94 3.69 4.04 19.12
N GLY A 95 4.75 4.56 18.50
CA GLY A 95 5.45 5.77 18.92
C GLY A 95 4.83 7.08 18.41
N ALA A 96 3.74 7.02 17.63
CA ALA A 96 3.12 8.21 17.08
C ALA A 96 2.47 9.06 18.19
N ASP A 97 2.54 10.39 18.03
CA ASP A 97 1.77 11.30 18.88
C ASP A 97 0.27 11.22 18.55
N ALA A 98 -0.56 11.91 19.34
CA ALA A 98 -2.02 11.87 19.17
C ALA A 98 -2.47 12.32 17.77
N TYR A 99 -1.75 13.28 17.16
CA TYR A 99 -2.10 13.88 15.88
C TYR A 99 -1.70 12.97 14.70
N ALA A 100 -0.52 12.36 14.74
CA ALA A 100 -0.10 11.37 13.76
C ALA A 100 -0.93 10.09 13.87
N ALA A 101 -1.28 9.66 15.08
CA ALA A 101 -2.22 8.56 15.28
C ALA A 101 -3.59 8.88 14.68
N ALA A 102 -4.09 10.11 14.84
CA ALA A 102 -5.36 10.54 14.27
C ALA A 102 -5.35 10.54 12.73
N ILE A 103 -4.28 11.05 12.09
CA ILE A 103 -4.12 11.01 10.63
C ILE A 103 -4.05 9.57 10.12
N LEU A 104 -3.28 8.70 10.79
CA LEU A 104 -3.18 7.29 10.42
C LEU A 104 -4.54 6.57 10.53
N MET A 105 -5.28 6.79 11.62
CA MET A 105 -6.60 6.17 11.76
C MET A 105 -7.61 6.69 10.74
N ALA A 106 -7.52 7.98 10.37
CA ALA A 106 -8.31 8.53 9.27
C ALA A 106 -7.97 7.86 7.94
N ALA A 107 -6.68 7.64 7.64
CA ALA A 107 -6.25 6.95 6.43
C ALA A 107 -6.73 5.49 6.40
N VAL A 108 -6.53 4.75 7.51
CA VAL A 108 -7.01 3.36 7.66
C VAL A 108 -8.51 3.27 7.44
N ASP A 109 -9.28 4.19 8.03
CA ASP A 109 -10.74 4.18 7.89
C ASP A 109 -11.17 4.56 6.47
N ALA A 110 -10.52 5.52 5.80
CA ALA A 110 -10.81 5.86 4.41
C ALA A 110 -10.62 4.65 3.49
N VAL A 111 -9.48 3.96 3.59
CA VAL A 111 -9.20 2.76 2.79
C VAL A 111 -10.14 1.61 3.16
N ARG A 112 -10.46 1.42 4.45
CA ARG A 112 -11.46 0.43 4.91
C ARG A 112 -12.85 0.69 4.34
N LEU A 113 -13.19 1.95 4.07
CA LEU A 113 -14.45 2.36 3.44
C LEU A 113 -14.43 2.23 1.91
N GLY A 114 -13.32 1.75 1.34
CA GLY A 114 -13.21 1.40 -0.06
C GLY A 114 -12.55 2.47 -0.93
N VAL A 115 -11.95 3.51 -0.34
CA VAL A 115 -11.17 4.49 -1.09
C VAL A 115 -9.89 3.84 -1.59
N ARG A 116 -9.61 3.99 -2.89
CA ARG A 116 -8.45 3.43 -3.58
C ARG A 116 -7.58 4.50 -4.24
N SER A 117 -8.11 5.68 -4.52
CA SER A 117 -7.27 6.80 -4.99
C SER A 117 -6.38 7.32 -3.85
N PRO A 118 -5.22 7.94 -4.18
CA PRO A 118 -4.37 8.58 -3.19
C PRO A 118 -5.16 9.57 -2.33
N LEU A 119 -5.01 9.47 -1.01
CA LEU A 119 -5.75 10.29 -0.06
C LEU A 119 -5.21 11.71 -0.06
N SER A 120 -6.06 12.70 -0.34
CA SER A 120 -5.62 14.11 -0.35
C SER A 120 -5.26 14.59 1.06
N ALA A 121 -4.36 15.58 1.14
CA ALA A 121 -3.99 16.20 2.41
C ALA A 121 -5.22 16.79 3.13
N ASP A 122 -6.14 17.41 2.39
CA ASP A 122 -7.33 18.03 2.94
C ASP A 122 -8.32 17.01 3.49
N LEU A 123 -8.50 15.87 2.81
CA LEU A 123 -9.27 14.74 3.30
C LEU A 123 -8.73 14.25 4.64
N LEU A 124 -7.42 13.99 4.70
CA LEU A 124 -6.76 13.50 5.91
C LEU A 124 -6.85 14.52 7.05
N ARG A 125 -6.63 15.81 6.75
CA ARG A 125 -6.68 16.89 7.74
C ARG A 125 -8.06 17.01 8.38
N GLU A 126 -9.12 16.99 7.57
CA GLU A 126 -10.50 17.09 8.07
C GLU A 126 -10.95 15.83 8.81
N ALA A 127 -10.63 14.66 8.28
CA ALA A 127 -11.00 13.37 8.89
C ALA A 127 -10.32 13.14 10.25
N ALA A 128 -9.03 13.52 10.37
CA ALA A 128 -8.24 13.34 11.59
C ALA A 128 -8.88 14.02 12.82
N LEU A 129 -9.62 15.13 12.63
CA LEU A 129 -10.29 15.86 13.72
C LEU A 129 -11.28 14.99 14.53
N GLY A 130 -11.84 13.96 13.88
CA GLY A 130 -12.78 13.02 14.50
C GLY A 130 -12.13 12.01 15.45
N TYR A 131 -10.81 11.83 15.38
CA TYR A 131 -10.05 10.90 16.23
C TYR A 131 -9.36 11.60 17.40
N CYS A 132 -9.30 12.93 17.39
CA CYS A 132 -8.82 13.72 18.51
C CYS A 132 -9.94 13.94 19.56
N ASP A 133 -9.59 13.99 20.84
CA ASP A 133 -10.50 14.47 21.88
C ASP A 133 -10.60 16.01 21.90
N ALA A 134 -11.50 16.55 22.74
CA ALA A 134 -11.72 17.99 22.80
C ALA A 134 -10.49 18.78 23.28
N ARG A 135 -9.68 18.20 24.18
CA ARG A 135 -8.47 18.83 24.69
C ARG A 135 -7.38 18.83 23.63
N GLN A 136 -7.14 17.70 22.98
CA GLN A 136 -6.19 17.55 21.89
C GLN A 136 -6.48 18.53 20.75
N ARG A 137 -7.75 18.74 20.39
CA ARG A 137 -8.16 19.78 19.42
C ARG A 137 -7.87 21.20 19.92
N GLY A 138 -8.18 21.49 21.18
CA GLY A 138 -7.97 22.82 21.76
C GLY A 138 -6.49 23.20 21.98
N THR A 139 -5.61 22.22 22.14
CA THR A 139 -4.17 22.42 22.36
C THR A 139 -3.30 22.10 21.15
N ALA A 140 -3.90 21.88 19.98
CA ALA A 140 -3.17 21.54 18.76
C ALA A 140 -2.22 22.69 18.36
N PRO A 141 -0.93 22.40 18.12
CA PRO A 141 -0.02 23.37 17.52
C PRO A 141 -0.53 23.87 16.16
N GLY A 142 -0.21 25.10 15.75
CA GLY A 142 -0.69 25.65 14.47
C GLY A 142 -0.29 24.85 13.24
N ASN A 143 0.80 24.07 13.32
CA ASN A 143 1.35 23.20 12.29
C ASN A 143 1.19 21.70 12.62
N TRP A 144 0.23 21.33 13.49
CA TRP A 144 0.05 19.96 13.95
C TRP A 144 -0.05 18.97 12.78
N PHE A 145 -0.76 19.34 11.71
CA PHE A 145 -1.01 18.45 10.58
C PHE A 145 0.25 18.23 9.77
N GLU A 146 0.95 19.31 9.43
CA GLU A 146 2.17 19.27 8.60
C GLU A 146 3.29 18.52 9.33
N ALA A 147 3.43 18.74 10.64
CA ALA A 147 4.40 18.02 11.46
C ALA A 147 4.09 16.51 11.55
N SER A 148 2.84 16.16 11.80
CA SER A 148 2.42 14.75 11.88
C SER A 148 2.46 14.05 10.52
N LEU A 149 2.11 14.75 9.44
CA LEU A 149 2.20 14.19 8.09
C LEU A 149 3.64 13.94 7.70
N ALA A 150 4.56 14.86 7.99
CA ALA A 150 5.99 14.67 7.78
C ALA A 150 6.55 13.49 8.59
N TYR A 151 6.07 13.30 9.82
CA TYR A 151 6.42 12.13 10.64
C TYR A 151 5.95 10.82 9.98
N LEU A 152 4.74 10.78 9.42
CA LEU A 152 4.16 9.59 8.79
C LEU A 152 4.75 9.28 7.40
N THR A 153 5.25 10.29 6.68
CA THR A 153 5.84 10.13 5.35
C THR A 153 7.34 9.88 5.36
N GLN A 154 8.00 10.02 6.50
CA GLN A 154 9.42 9.75 6.60
C GLN A 154 9.73 8.26 6.43
N GLU A 155 10.54 7.95 5.43
CA GLU A 155 11.00 6.61 5.07
C GLU A 155 11.75 5.92 6.22
N LEU A 156 11.42 4.65 6.41
CA LEU A 156 12.08 3.70 7.28
C LEU A 156 12.94 2.78 6.41
N HIS A 157 14.23 2.67 6.76
CA HIS A 157 15.24 1.90 6.01
C HIS A 157 15.29 2.19 4.50
N GLY A 158 14.98 3.45 4.12
CA GLY A 158 15.13 3.95 2.76
C GLY A 158 14.11 3.43 1.73
N ALA A 159 13.01 2.81 2.17
CA ALA A 159 12.00 2.30 1.23
C ALA A 159 10.55 2.33 1.75
N ALA A 160 10.30 2.13 3.05
CA ALA A 160 8.93 1.99 3.56
C ALA A 160 8.50 3.21 4.39
N ALA A 161 7.35 3.80 4.08
CA ALA A 161 6.74 4.86 4.90
C ALA A 161 5.37 4.40 5.41
N VAL A 162 4.85 5.05 6.46
CA VAL A 162 3.46 4.80 6.90
C VAL A 162 2.48 5.33 5.85
N LEU A 163 2.78 6.53 5.34
CA LEU A 163 2.09 7.16 4.22
C LEU A 163 3.09 7.48 3.13
N THR A 164 2.91 6.89 1.94
CA THR A 164 3.77 7.15 0.79
C THR A 164 3.20 8.30 -0.03
N PRO A 165 3.94 9.41 -0.24
CA PRO A 165 3.49 10.49 -1.10
C PRO A 165 3.48 10.04 -2.56
N VAL A 166 2.34 10.21 -3.24
CA VAL A 166 2.17 9.81 -4.65
C VAL A 166 1.80 11.00 -5.51
N ALA A 167 2.41 11.09 -6.69
CA ALA A 167 2.16 12.12 -7.68
C ALA A 167 1.73 11.49 -9.01
N PRO A 168 0.79 12.11 -9.75
CA PRO A 168 0.41 11.64 -11.07
C PRO A 168 1.58 11.81 -12.05
N PRO A 169 1.61 11.00 -13.13
CA PRO A 169 2.60 11.14 -14.19
C PRO A 169 2.69 12.59 -14.69
N GLY A 170 3.91 13.11 -14.80
CA GLY A 170 4.16 14.47 -15.29
C GLY A 170 4.25 15.56 -14.21
N THR A 171 4.10 15.20 -12.92
CA THR A 171 4.32 16.15 -11.80
C THR A 171 5.44 15.64 -10.90
N MET A 172 6.49 16.44 -10.68
CA MET A 172 7.59 16.11 -9.77
C MET A 172 7.57 17.02 -8.54
N GLY A 173 7.90 16.46 -7.37
CA GLY A 173 8.06 17.22 -6.11
C GLY A 173 6.77 17.76 -5.48
N ARG A 174 5.60 17.42 -6.01
CA ARG A 174 4.29 17.76 -5.42
C ARG A 174 3.41 16.52 -5.34
N PRO A 175 3.18 15.96 -4.14
CA PRO A 175 2.26 14.84 -4.00
C PRO A 175 0.83 15.30 -4.31
N ALA A 176 0.11 14.51 -5.09
CA ALA A 176 -1.33 14.66 -5.26
C ALA A 176 -2.12 14.01 -4.12
N GLY A 177 -1.51 13.04 -3.44
CA GLY A 177 -2.08 12.41 -2.26
C GLY A 177 -1.10 11.46 -1.59
N TYR A 178 -1.63 10.67 -0.67
CA TYR A 178 -0.87 9.74 0.15
C TYR A 178 -1.52 8.36 0.11
N GLU A 179 -0.69 7.34 -0.08
CA GLU A 179 -1.10 5.94 -0.03
C GLU A 179 -0.67 5.36 1.32
N LEU A 180 -1.59 4.63 1.96
CA LEU A 180 -1.31 3.92 3.20
C LEU A 180 -0.53 2.66 2.89
N ALA A 181 0.51 2.36 3.65
CA ALA A 181 1.20 1.08 3.52
C ALA A 181 0.22 -0.10 3.69
N ASP A 182 0.15 -0.97 2.69
CA ASP A 182 -0.74 -2.15 2.64
C ASP A 182 -0.69 -2.97 3.94
N TYR A 183 0.52 -3.13 4.48
CA TYR A 183 0.73 -3.82 5.74
C TYR A 183 -0.12 -3.23 6.88
N LEU A 184 -0.11 -1.90 7.02
CA LEU A 184 -0.87 -1.20 8.07
C LEU A 184 -2.36 -1.22 7.78
N GLN A 185 -2.78 -1.11 6.51
CA GLN A 185 -4.17 -1.27 6.12
C GLN A 185 -4.72 -2.62 6.61
N GLN A 186 -4.01 -3.72 6.35
CA GLN A 186 -4.49 -5.04 6.72
C GLN A 186 -4.36 -5.31 8.22
N HIS A 187 -3.26 -4.89 8.84
CA HIS A 187 -3.02 -5.09 10.27
C HIS A 187 -4.02 -4.30 11.15
N LEU A 188 -4.21 -3.01 10.85
CA LEU A 188 -5.11 -2.13 11.60
C LEU A 188 -6.56 -2.30 11.14
N GLY A 189 -6.80 -2.45 9.83
CA GLY A 189 -8.13 -2.64 9.28
C GLY A 189 -8.82 -3.90 9.81
N THR A 190 -8.09 -4.99 10.02
CA THR A 190 -8.64 -6.22 10.62
C THR A 190 -9.03 -6.00 12.08
N ARG A 191 -8.17 -5.38 12.89
CA ARG A 191 -8.42 -5.11 14.32
C ARG A 191 -9.55 -4.10 14.54
N HIS A 192 -9.68 -3.14 13.63
CA HIS A 192 -10.68 -2.07 13.71
C HIS A 192 -11.90 -2.31 12.81
N ARG A 193 -12.10 -3.52 12.30
CA ARG A 193 -13.16 -3.82 11.31
C ARG A 193 -14.56 -3.40 11.77
N THR A 194 -14.84 -3.52 13.07
CA THR A 194 -16.12 -3.17 13.71
C THR A 194 -16.07 -1.84 14.45
N ALA A 195 -14.94 -1.14 14.44
CA ALA A 195 -14.81 0.15 15.10
C ALA A 195 -15.70 1.20 14.40
N LYS A 196 -16.32 2.06 15.21
CA LYS A 196 -17.15 3.14 14.70
C LYS A 196 -16.28 4.19 14.02
N VAL A 197 -16.55 4.44 12.73
CA VAL A 197 -15.93 5.55 11.99
C VAL A 197 -16.53 6.87 12.49
N PRO A 198 -15.71 7.88 12.87
CA PRO A 198 -16.18 9.21 13.26
C PRO A 198 -16.99 9.91 12.15
N ALA A 199 -17.94 10.75 12.54
CA ALA A 199 -18.73 11.57 11.61
C ALA A 199 -17.86 12.53 10.78
N ALA A 200 -16.75 13.01 11.35
CA ALA A 200 -15.80 13.87 10.64
C ALA A 200 -15.19 13.17 9.41
N THR A 201 -14.86 11.87 9.53
CA THR A 201 -14.34 11.07 8.42
C THR A 201 -15.37 10.96 7.30
N TRP A 202 -16.64 10.70 7.61
CA TRP A 202 -17.69 10.65 6.58
C TRP A 202 -17.89 11.99 5.87
N ARG A 203 -17.88 13.11 6.61
CA ARG A 203 -17.95 14.45 6.02
C ARG A 203 -16.76 14.74 5.11
N ALA A 204 -15.55 14.41 5.56
CA ALA A 204 -14.35 14.57 4.75
C ALA A 204 -14.42 13.75 3.44
N LEU A 205 -14.95 12.53 3.49
CA LEU A 205 -15.16 11.72 2.28
C LEU A 205 -16.16 12.37 1.32
N VAL A 206 -17.27 12.90 1.84
CA VAL A 206 -18.25 13.64 1.03
C VAL A 206 -17.62 14.90 0.42
N SER A 207 -16.73 15.59 1.13
CA SER A 207 -16.16 16.85 0.64
C SER A 207 -15.00 16.69 -0.33
N HIS A 208 -14.17 15.66 -0.15
CA HIS A 208 -12.84 15.60 -0.80
C HIS A 208 -12.64 14.43 -1.76
N LEU A 209 -13.51 13.41 -1.75
CA LEU A 209 -13.40 12.35 -2.75
C LEU A 209 -13.68 12.91 -4.14
N SER A 210 -12.79 12.63 -5.08
CA SER A 210 -12.85 13.10 -6.47
C SER A 210 -13.11 11.99 -7.48
N ASP A 211 -12.65 10.77 -7.22
CA ASP A 211 -12.90 9.60 -8.07
C ASP A 211 -14.35 9.11 -7.95
N HIS A 212 -14.97 8.77 -9.07
CA HIS A 212 -16.35 8.31 -9.12
C HIS A 212 -16.51 6.94 -8.45
N ASN A 213 -15.61 6.00 -8.71
CA ASN A 213 -15.70 4.65 -8.18
C ASN A 213 -15.45 4.63 -6.65
N ASP A 214 -14.57 5.49 -6.15
CA ASP A 214 -14.36 5.69 -4.72
C ASP A 214 -15.62 6.20 -4.02
N ARG A 215 -16.33 7.16 -4.63
CA ARG A 215 -17.61 7.65 -4.09
C ARG A 215 -18.64 6.54 -4.01
N GLU A 216 -18.80 5.74 -5.07
CA GLU A 216 -19.74 4.62 -5.06
C GLU A 216 -19.41 3.59 -3.97
N ARG A 217 -18.13 3.21 -3.84
CA ARG A 217 -17.68 2.28 -2.79
C ARG A 217 -17.92 2.84 -1.39
N ALA A 218 -17.59 4.11 -1.16
CA ALA A 218 -17.82 4.78 0.11
C ALA A 218 -19.33 4.90 0.42
N ALA A 219 -20.16 5.18 -0.59
CA ALA A 219 -21.61 5.25 -0.44
C ALA A 219 -22.21 3.89 -0.06
N GLN A 220 -21.77 2.81 -0.71
CA GLN A 220 -22.17 1.46 -0.33
C GLN A 220 -21.72 1.12 1.10
N ALA A 221 -20.52 1.55 1.49
CA ALA A 221 -20.00 1.37 2.84
C ALA A 221 -20.83 2.14 3.89
N ALA A 222 -21.33 3.34 3.57
CA ALA A 222 -22.25 4.11 4.40
C ALA A 222 -23.62 3.43 4.50
N PHE A 223 -24.17 2.98 3.37
CA PHE A 223 -25.45 2.26 3.29
C PHE A 223 -25.45 1.00 4.16
N ASN A 224 -24.40 0.18 4.05
CA ASN A 224 -24.23 -1.04 4.85
C ASN A 224 -24.13 -0.77 6.37
N ARG A 225 -23.88 0.49 6.75
CA ARG A 225 -23.79 0.96 8.14
C ARG A 225 -25.01 1.78 8.57
N LEU A 226 -26.07 1.80 7.75
CA LEU A 226 -27.33 2.54 7.98
C LEU A 226 -27.13 4.06 8.06
N LEU A 227 -26.06 4.58 7.46
CA LEU A 227 -25.74 6.01 7.41
C LEU A 227 -26.26 6.63 6.11
N TYR A 228 -27.59 6.68 5.97
CA TYR A 228 -28.24 7.01 4.70
C TYR A 228 -28.00 8.43 4.20
N ASP A 229 -27.82 9.40 5.10
CA ASP A 229 -27.51 10.79 4.69
C ASP A 229 -26.18 10.86 3.96
N TYR A 230 -25.11 10.27 4.52
CA TYR A 230 -23.81 10.23 3.85
C TYR A 230 -23.83 9.39 2.56
N ALA A 231 -24.58 8.28 2.55
CA ALA A 231 -24.73 7.47 1.35
C ALA A 231 -25.37 8.26 0.21
N ARG A 232 -26.45 8.99 0.51
CA ARG A 232 -27.13 9.87 -0.46
C ARG A 232 -26.18 10.96 -0.96
N ASP A 233 -25.51 11.65 -0.06
CA ASP A 233 -24.68 12.80 -0.42
C ASP A 233 -23.48 12.38 -1.29
N LEU A 234 -22.87 11.21 -1.00
CA LEU A 234 -21.82 10.63 -1.83
C LEU A 234 -22.31 10.25 -3.23
N LEU A 235 -23.52 9.68 -3.35
CA LEU A 235 -24.12 9.31 -4.65
C LEU A 235 -24.50 10.54 -5.48
N LEU A 236 -25.08 11.57 -4.87
CA LEU A 236 -25.46 12.81 -5.58
C LEU A 236 -24.25 13.51 -6.20
N GLN A 237 -23.11 13.49 -5.52
CA GLN A 237 -21.88 14.03 -6.09
C GLN A 237 -21.29 13.14 -7.19
N ALA A 238 -21.47 11.82 -7.11
CA ALA A 238 -21.03 10.89 -8.13
C ALA A 238 -21.81 11.10 -9.45
N THR A 239 -23.11 11.40 -9.39
CA THR A 239 -23.95 11.65 -10.57
C THR A 239 -23.66 13.00 -11.24
N ASN A 240 -23.36 14.04 -10.46
CA ASN A 240 -23.05 15.37 -11.02
C ASN A 240 -21.79 15.39 -11.91
N ILE A 241 -20.87 14.42 -11.75
CA ILE A 241 -19.69 14.29 -12.61
C ILE A 241 -19.97 13.44 -13.85
N GLY A 242 -20.87 12.44 -13.74
CA GLY A 242 -21.33 11.64 -14.89
C GLY A 242 -22.01 12.48 -15.96
N ASP A 243 -22.80 13.50 -15.56
CA ASP A 243 -23.47 14.42 -16.47
C ASP A 243 -22.49 15.41 -17.15
N CYS A 244 -21.30 15.61 -16.60
CA CYS A 244 -20.24 16.43 -17.21
C CYS A 244 -19.43 15.67 -18.28
N VAL A 245 -19.34 14.33 -18.17
CA VAL A 245 -18.56 13.47 -19.08
C VAL A 245 -19.43 12.86 -20.19
N HIS A 246 -20.76 12.88 -20.03
CA HIS A 246 -21.73 12.55 -21.07
C HIS A 246 -22.60 13.76 -21.41
N GLY A 247 -22.08 14.63 -22.28
CA GLY A 247 -22.89 15.67 -22.92
C GLY A 247 -24.16 15.07 -23.54
N PRO A 248 -25.30 15.79 -23.51
CA PRO A 248 -26.60 15.20 -23.74
C PRO A 248 -26.73 14.75 -25.19
N SER A 249 -26.69 13.43 -25.43
CA SER A 249 -27.17 12.89 -26.69
C SER A 249 -28.70 12.96 -26.66
N THR A 250 -29.26 14.06 -27.15
CA THR A 250 -30.68 14.15 -27.48
C THR A 250 -30.95 13.20 -28.64
N ARG A 251 -31.43 11.98 -28.36
CA ARG A 251 -32.13 11.16 -29.36
C ARG A 251 -33.63 11.25 -29.13
N ARG A 252 -34.29 12.10 -29.91
CA ARG A 252 -35.72 11.96 -30.23
C ARG A 252 -35.95 10.60 -30.91
N PRO A 253 -37.07 9.91 -30.63
CA PRO A 253 -37.47 8.76 -31.43
C PRO A 253 -38.24 9.26 -32.66
N THR A 254 -37.67 9.07 -33.85
CA THR A 254 -38.41 9.12 -35.12
C THR A 254 -38.19 7.82 -35.86
N GLY A 255 -39.28 7.29 -36.41
CA GLY A 255 -39.45 5.89 -36.75
C GLY A 255 -38.88 5.44 -38.09
N ARG A 256 -38.88 4.10 -38.22
CA ARG A 256 -38.91 3.24 -39.41
C ARG A 256 -37.96 3.56 -40.59
N ALA A 257 -37.06 2.60 -40.86
CA ALA A 257 -36.99 1.92 -42.15
C ALA A 257 -36.26 0.57 -42.01
N ARG A 258 -36.85 -0.48 -42.58
CA ARG A 258 -36.20 -1.76 -42.91
C ARG A 258 -35.26 -1.55 -44.09
N VAL A 259 -34.11 -2.22 -44.11
CA VAL A 259 -33.54 -2.87 -45.30
C VAL A 259 -32.74 -4.11 -44.85
N ASP A 260 -33.09 -5.26 -45.42
CA ASP A 260 -32.36 -6.53 -45.37
C ASP A 260 -31.12 -6.50 -46.28
N GLY A 261 -30.05 -7.23 -45.95
CA GLY A 261 -29.07 -7.66 -46.96
C GLY A 261 -27.63 -7.92 -46.51
N ALA A 262 -27.32 -9.21 -46.32
CA ALA A 262 -26.11 -9.91 -46.76
C ALA A 262 -24.71 -9.60 -46.17
N GLY A 263 -24.01 -10.68 -45.80
CA GLY A 263 -22.64 -10.92 -46.29
C GLY A 263 -21.50 -10.92 -45.28
N SER A 264 -21.17 -12.12 -44.76
CA SER A 264 -19.86 -12.65 -44.37
C SER A 264 -18.66 -11.70 -44.09
N ARG A 265 -17.98 -11.89 -42.95
CA ARG A 265 -16.64 -12.53 -42.86
C ARG A 265 -16.06 -12.41 -41.45
N ARG A 266 -15.23 -13.41 -41.15
CA ARG A 266 -14.49 -13.71 -39.92
C ARG A 266 -13.51 -12.59 -39.54
N SER A 267 -13.26 -12.43 -38.24
CA SER A 267 -11.91 -12.16 -37.72
C SER A 267 -11.87 -12.49 -36.22
N ALA A 268 -11.31 -13.65 -35.92
CA ALA A 268 -10.74 -13.95 -34.62
C ALA A 268 -9.41 -13.19 -34.49
N CYS A 269 -9.11 -12.69 -33.29
CA CYS A 269 -7.81 -12.19 -32.90
C CYS A 269 -7.42 -12.76 -31.52
N PRO A 270 -6.12 -12.89 -31.24
CA PRO A 270 -5.54 -14.17 -30.88
C PRO A 270 -5.10 -14.26 -29.41
N ARG A 271 -5.20 -15.47 -28.85
CA ARG A 271 -4.51 -15.85 -27.60
C ARG A 271 -3.02 -16.00 -27.89
N ARG A 272 -2.18 -15.19 -27.23
CA ARG A 272 -0.73 -15.32 -27.27
C ARG A 272 -0.32 -16.52 -26.39
N HIS A 273 0.20 -17.55 -27.03
CA HIS A 273 1.05 -18.57 -26.42
C HIS A 273 2.47 -18.04 -26.32
N TRP A 274 3.16 -18.32 -25.21
CA TRP A 274 4.62 -18.26 -25.11
C TRP A 274 5.16 -19.68 -24.87
N PRO A 275 6.28 -20.07 -25.51
CA PRO A 275 6.77 -21.44 -25.51
C PRO A 275 7.61 -21.78 -24.27
N LEU A 276 7.47 -23.04 -23.83
CA LEU A 276 8.38 -23.73 -22.93
C LEU A 276 9.68 -24.05 -23.69
N ILE A 277 10.81 -23.64 -23.13
CA ILE A 277 12.13 -24.22 -23.46
C ILE A 277 12.61 -24.96 -22.22
N ARG A 278 12.72 -26.28 -22.37
CA ARG A 278 13.42 -27.19 -21.47
C ARG A 278 14.91 -27.14 -21.82
N VAL A 279 15.75 -26.94 -20.81
CA VAL A 279 17.06 -27.60 -20.67
C VAL A 279 17.17 -28.00 -19.21
#